data_AF-A0A059NXR9-F1
#
_entry.id   AF-A0A059NXR9-F1
#
_cell.length_a   1.000
_cell.length_b   1.000
_cell.length_c   1.000
_cell.angle_alpha   90.00
_cell.angle_beta   90.00
_cell.angle_gamma   90.00
#
_symmetry.space_group_name_H-M   'P 1'
#
loop_
_entity.id
_entity.type
_entity.pdbx_description
1 polymer ?
#
loop_
_entity_poly.entity_id
_entity_poly.type
_entity_poly.pdbx_seq_one_letter_code
_entity_poly.pdbx_strand_id
1 'polypeptide(L)'
;MDLKEHLIAQGYDHIDILLVDEDGEQSTVADISLPKVTDLEFKLYLEPESITYHFKEEDPYFEAEQQQNEDESGKKVKGFILEW
;
A
#
# COMPACT_ATOMS: atom_id res chain seq x y z
N MET A 1 4.11 -13.24 3.92
CA MET A 1 3.09 -13.16 2.87
C MET A 1 2.94 -11.69 2.61
N ASP A 2 3.42 -11.29 1.46
CA ASP A 2 3.62 -9.89 1.10
C ASP A 2 2.29 -9.28 0.60
N LEU A 3 2.17 -7.96 0.55
CA LEU A 3 0.95 -7.25 0.15
C LEU A 3 0.46 -7.73 -1.22
N LYS A 4 1.39 -7.93 -2.15
CA LYS A 4 1.15 -8.49 -3.48
C LYS A 4 0.47 -9.85 -3.44
N GLU A 5 0.95 -10.79 -2.62
CA GLU A 5 0.41 -12.15 -2.59
C GLU A 5 -1.03 -12.18 -2.09
N HIS A 6 -1.34 -11.34 -1.09
CA HIS A 6 -2.70 -11.20 -0.58
C HIS A 6 -3.65 -10.66 -1.64
N LEU A 7 -3.21 -9.65 -2.40
CA LEU A 7 -4.01 -9.04 -3.46
C LEU A 7 -4.26 -10.02 -4.61
N ILE A 8 -3.24 -10.75 -5.05
CA ILE A 8 -3.40 -11.79 -6.07
C ILE A 8 -4.36 -12.88 -5.57
N ALA A 9 -4.28 -13.28 -4.30
CA ALA A 9 -5.17 -14.29 -3.72
C ALA A 9 -6.64 -13.82 -3.64
N GLN A 10 -6.90 -12.51 -3.57
CA GLN A 10 -8.26 -11.95 -3.65
C GLN A 10 -8.77 -11.82 -5.09
N GLY A 11 -7.92 -12.00 -6.11
CA GLY A 11 -8.30 -11.96 -7.52
C GLY A 11 -7.94 -10.67 -8.26
N TYR A 12 -7.22 -9.75 -7.59
CA TYR A 12 -6.74 -8.52 -8.22
C TYR A 12 -5.61 -8.81 -9.23
N ASP A 13 -5.63 -8.12 -10.38
CA ASP A 13 -4.56 -8.16 -11.39
C ASP A 13 -3.93 -6.77 -11.61
N HIS A 14 -4.78 -5.75 -11.74
CA HIS A 14 -4.41 -4.33 -11.79
C HIS A 14 -5.13 -3.59 -10.65
N ILE A 15 -4.39 -2.76 -9.91
CA ILE A 15 -4.94 -1.95 -8.83
C ILE A 15 -4.37 -0.53 -8.86
N ASP A 16 -5.14 0.38 -8.31
CA ASP A 16 -4.67 1.69 -7.89
C ASP A 16 -4.60 1.72 -6.37
N ILE A 17 -3.61 2.43 -5.83
CA ILE A 17 -3.47 2.62 -4.38
C ILE A 17 -3.53 4.10 -4.06
N LEU A 18 -4.48 4.48 -3.22
CA LEU A 18 -4.56 5.81 -2.64
C LEU A 18 -3.88 5.79 -1.27
N LEU A 19 -2.70 6.40 -1.17
CA LEU A 19 -2.00 6.64 0.09
C LEU A 19 -2.49 7.95 0.71
N VAL A 20 -2.83 7.90 1.99
CA VAL A 20 -3.18 9.06 2.81
C VAL A 20 -2.28 9.07 4.03
N ASP A 21 -1.53 10.16 4.24
CA ASP A 21 -0.67 10.31 5.42
C ASP A 21 -1.42 10.93 6.61
N GLU A 22 -0.74 11.03 7.76
CA GLU A 22 -1.29 11.64 8.97
C GLU A 22 -1.54 13.16 8.86
N ASP A 23 -0.84 13.85 7.95
CA ASP A 23 -1.05 15.26 7.65
C ASP A 23 -2.28 15.48 6.74
N GLY A 24 -2.85 14.40 6.19
CA GLY A 24 -3.97 14.41 5.25
C GLY A 24 -3.55 14.62 3.81
N GLU A 25 -2.25 14.55 3.50
CA GLU A 25 -1.74 14.55 2.14
C GLU A 25 -2.13 13.24 1.45
N GLN A 26 -2.55 13.35 0.19
CA GLN A 26 -3.02 12.21 -0.60
C GLN A 26 -2.10 12.03 -1.79
N SER A 27 -1.61 10.80 -1.96
CA SER A 27 -0.81 10.41 -3.12
C SER A 27 -1.40 9.16 -3.74
N THR A 28 -1.57 9.17 -5.06
CA THR A 28 -2.16 8.03 -5.78
C THR A 28 -1.08 7.34 -6.61
N VAL A 29 -0.88 6.06 -6.35
CA VAL A 29 -0.02 5.19 -7.14
C VAL A 29 -0.92 4.33 -8.01
N ALA A 30 -1.12 4.80 -9.24
CA ALA A 30 -2.00 4.16 -10.21
C ALA A 30 -1.30 3.11 -11.08
N ASP A 31 -2.10 2.28 -11.75
CA ASP A 31 -1.73 1.27 -12.73
C ASP A 31 -0.69 0.27 -12.19
N ILE A 32 -0.92 -0.22 -10.98
CA ILE A 32 -0.08 -1.25 -10.38
C ILE A 32 -0.52 -2.61 -10.90
N SER A 33 0.24 -3.12 -11.88
CA SER A 33 0.13 -4.50 -12.33
C SER A 33 0.80 -5.43 -11.31
N LEU A 34 -0.02 -6.13 -10.52
CA LEU A 34 0.41 -7.11 -9.52
C LEU A 34 1.30 -8.25 -10.07
N PRO A 35 1.07 -8.80 -11.27
CA PRO A 35 1.99 -9.79 -11.83
C PRO A 35 3.37 -9.23 -12.20
N LYS A 36 3.47 -7.92 -12.47
CA LYS A 36 4.72 -7.27 -12.92
C LYS A 36 5.49 -6.58 -11.81
N VAL A 37 4.82 -6.16 -10.74
CA VAL A 37 5.49 -5.56 -9.57
C VAL A 37 6.23 -6.64 -8.79
N THR A 38 7.52 -6.41 -8.53
CA THR A 38 8.34 -7.37 -7.78
C THR A 38 8.04 -7.30 -6.29
N ASP A 39 8.01 -6.08 -5.76
CA ASP A 39 7.86 -5.77 -4.34
C ASP A 39 7.04 -4.47 -4.22
N LEU A 40 5.88 -4.54 -3.55
CA LEU A 40 4.91 -3.45 -3.54
C LEU A 40 5.28 -2.44 -2.46
N GLU A 41 5.75 -2.96 -1.34
CA GLU A 41 6.25 -2.29 -0.17
C GLU A 41 7.39 -1.35 -0.57
N PHE A 42 8.37 -1.85 -1.31
CA PHE A 42 9.46 -1.02 -1.83
C PHE A 42 8.98 0.05 -2.81
N LYS A 43 8.05 -0.28 -3.71
CA LYS A 43 7.49 0.69 -4.68
C LYS A 43 6.77 1.85 -3.98
N LEU A 44 6.13 1.56 -2.84
CA LEU A 44 5.38 2.52 -2.03
C LEU A 44 6.22 3.16 -0.92
N TYR A 45 7.51 2.83 -0.85
CA TYR A 45 8.42 3.26 0.22
C TYR A 45 7.86 2.94 1.62
N LEU A 46 7.34 1.74 1.81
CA LEU A 46 6.78 1.27 3.07
C LEU A 46 7.75 0.37 3.80
N GLU A 47 7.71 0.42 5.13
CA GLU A 47 8.39 -0.52 6.00
C GLU A 47 7.62 -1.85 6.01
N PRO A 48 8.14 -2.94 5.41
CA PRO A 48 7.41 -4.20 5.23
C PRO A 48 7.01 -4.85 6.56
N GLU A 49 7.78 -4.63 7.62
CA GLU A 49 7.50 -5.15 8.96
C GLU A 49 6.38 -4.39 9.69
N SER A 50 6.02 -3.19 9.21
CA SER A 50 4.99 -2.33 9.82
C SER A 50 3.59 -2.53 9.23
N ILE A 51 3.47 -3.29 8.14
CA ILE A 51 2.23 -3.35 7.35
C ILE A 51 1.15 -4.16 8.06
N THR A 52 0.01 -3.52 8.28
CA THR A 52 -1.20 -4.12 8.83
C THR A 52 -2.31 -4.10 7.78
N TYR A 53 -2.88 -5.27 7.48
CA TYR A 53 -3.85 -5.44 6.41
C TYR A 53 -5.29 -5.51 6.91
N HIS A 54 -6.19 -4.81 6.21
CA HIS A 54 -7.62 -4.73 6.53
C HIS A 54 -8.48 -5.10 5.31
N PHE A 55 -8.34 -6.33 4.80
CA PHE A 55 -9.07 -6.81 3.61
C PHE A 55 -10.54 -7.22 3.84
N LYS A 56 -11.01 -7.24 5.09
CA LYS A 56 -12.39 -7.67 5.44
C LYS A 56 -13.38 -6.50 5.53
N GLU A 57 -12.91 -5.28 5.32
CA GLU A 57 -13.73 -4.06 5.32
C GLU A 57 -14.45 -3.90 3.97
N GLU A 58 -15.48 -3.05 3.91
CA GLU A 58 -16.17 -2.70 2.66
C GLU A 58 -15.19 -2.09 1.64
N ASP A 59 -14.25 -1.28 2.13
CA ASP A 59 -13.12 -0.74 1.36
C ASP A 59 -11.81 -1.36 1.90
N PRO A 60 -11.17 -2.28 1.16
CA PRO A 60 -9.92 -2.90 1.60
C PRO A 60 -8.81 -1.85 1.68
N TYR A 61 -8.07 -1.85 2.79
CA TYR A 61 -6.93 -0.97 2.99
C TYR A 61 -5.80 -1.65 3.75
N PHE A 62 -4.63 -1.02 3.76
CA PHE A 62 -3.53 -1.35 4.65
C PHE A 62 -3.03 -0.10 5.37
N GLU A 63 -2.44 -0.28 6.54
CA GLU A 63 -1.75 0.75 7.31
C GLU A 63 -0.27 0.37 7.40
N ALA A 64 0.63 1.30 7.16
CA ALA A 64 2.06 1.06 7.17
C ALA A 64 2.82 2.33 7.57
N GLU A 65 4.06 2.17 8.01
CA GLU A 65 4.99 3.28 8.18
C GLU A 65 5.78 3.46 6.88
N GLN A 66 5.95 4.71 6.44
CA GLN A 66 6.86 5.00 5.34
C GLN A 66 8.32 4.90 5.78
N GLN A 67 9.14 4.30 4.91
CA GLN A 67 10.58 4.28 5.04
C GLN A 67 11.11 5.71 5.20
N GLN A 68 11.82 5.95 6.29
CA GLN A 68 12.44 7.24 6.56
C GLN A 68 13.38 7.63 5.40
N ASN A 69 13.01 8.66 4.64
CA ASN A 69 14.04 9.51 4.05
C ASN A 69 14.65 10.32 5.21
N GLU A 70 15.97 10.53 5.15
CA GLU A 70 16.87 10.95 6.24
C GLU A 70 16.45 12.17 7.11
N ASP A 71 15.36 12.87 6.81
CA ASP A 71 14.90 14.10 7.48
C ASP A 71 13.49 14.06 8.10
N GLU A 72 12.69 13.00 7.89
CA GLU A 72 11.32 12.95 8.44
C GLU A 72 11.12 11.79 9.42
N SER A 73 10.46 12.10 10.55
CA SER A 73 9.96 11.08 11.46
C SER A 73 9.06 10.14 10.65
N GLY A 74 9.28 8.82 10.73
CA GLY A 74 8.53 7.82 9.95
C GLY A 74 7.03 8.12 10.01
N LYS A 75 6.43 8.44 8.87
CA LYS A 75 5.02 8.82 8.79
C LYS A 75 4.18 7.56 8.66
N LYS A 76 3.07 7.50 9.40
CA LYS A 76 2.06 6.47 9.15
C LYS A 76 1.24 6.86 7.93
N VAL A 77 1.00 5.89 7.08
CA VAL A 77 0.17 6.04 5.89
C VAL A 77 -0.90 4.97 5.85
N LYS A 78 -2.07 5.36 5.36
CA LYS A 78 -3.19 4.47 5.07
C LYS A 78 -3.32 4.34 3.57
N GLY A 79 -3.11 3.13 3.05
CA GLY A 79 -3.24 2.80 1.64
C GLY A 79 -4.55 2.11 1.33
N PHE A 80 -5.45 2.79 0.63
CA PHE A 80 -6.69 2.21 0.15
C PHE A 80 -6.48 1.52 -1.19
N ILE A 81 -7.02 0.32 -1.32
CA ILE A 81 -6.86 -0.52 -2.51
C ILE A 81 -8.09 -0.31 -3.37
N LEU A 82 -7.89 0.29 -4.53
CA LEU A 82 -8.94 0.59 -5.49
C LEU A 82 -8.83 -0.41 -6.64
N GLU A 83 -9.85 -1.24 -6.83
CA GLU A 83 -9.95 -2.14 -7.99
C GLU A 83 -10.32 -1.34 -9.25
N TRP A 84 -9.71 -1.68 -10.38
CA TRP A 84 -10.11 -1.21 -11.71
C TRP A 84 -10.40 -2.38 -12.64
#